data_AF-A0AAW0YVR7-F1
#
_entry.id   AF-A0AAW0YVR7-F1
#
_cell.length_a   1.000
_cell.length_b   1.000
_cell.length_c   1.000
_cell.angle_alpha   90.00
_cell.angle_beta   90.00
_cell.angle_gamma   90.00
#
_symmetry.space_group_name_H-M   'P 1'
#
loop_
_entity.id
_entity.type
_entity.pdbx_description
1 polymer ?
#
loop_
_entity_poly.entity_id
_entity_poly.type
_entity_poly.pdbx_seq_one_letter_code
_entity_poly.pdbx_strand_id
1 'polypeptide(L)'
;MASILRLSAQRVAPTFTRSFAVSAVKMDLVQDLYINQLKAYKPAPKDQNAHVGAVRSFSAPNPPSAPSLPTDLASELAKFDAEEPTIGGSAPKAAAASTEGGESADEYLAFLEKDLPKHEAHH
;
A
#
# COMPACT_ATOMS: atom_id res chain seq x y z
N MET A 1 -90.51 67.63 -31.15
CA MET A 1 -90.43 66.54 -30.16
C MET A 1 -88.97 66.11 -30.05
N ALA A 2 -88.25 66.54 -29.01
CA ALA A 2 -86.83 66.23 -28.84
C ALA A 2 -86.70 65.01 -27.90
N SER A 3 -86.21 63.89 -28.42
CA SER A 3 -85.97 62.67 -27.63
C SER A 3 -84.54 62.71 -27.09
N ILE A 4 -84.39 62.87 -25.77
CA ILE A 4 -83.10 62.87 -25.08
C ILE A 4 -82.76 61.42 -24.73
N LEU A 5 -81.81 60.83 -25.46
CA LEU A 5 -81.26 59.51 -25.14
C LEU A 5 -80.40 59.62 -23.86
N ARG A 6 -80.87 59.02 -22.77
CA ARG A 6 -80.07 58.85 -21.54
C ARG A 6 -79.16 57.64 -21.73
N LEU A 7 -77.87 57.88 -21.94
CA LEU A 7 -76.86 56.83 -21.93
C LEU A 7 -76.60 56.42 -20.48
N SER A 8 -77.24 55.35 -20.01
CA SER A 8 -76.88 54.72 -18.74
C SER A 8 -75.54 54.01 -18.91
N ALA A 9 -74.47 54.60 -18.37
CA ALA A 9 -73.19 53.91 -18.23
C ALA A 9 -73.37 52.76 -17.23
N GLN A 10 -73.56 51.55 -17.76
CA GLN A 10 -73.64 50.33 -16.97
C GLN A 10 -72.25 50.07 -16.38
N ARG A 11 -72.06 50.35 -15.09
CA ARG A 11 -70.83 49.96 -14.38
C ARG A 11 -70.86 48.44 -14.23
N VAL A 12 -70.14 47.74 -15.11
CA VAL A 12 -69.88 46.30 -15.00
C VAL A 12 -69.07 46.09 -13.71
N ALA A 13 -69.58 45.24 -12.82
CA ALA A 13 -68.85 44.85 -11.62
C ALA A 13 -67.57 44.10 -12.01
N PRO A 14 -66.41 44.38 -11.39
CA PRO A 14 -65.18 43.68 -11.73
C PRO A 14 -65.35 42.20 -11.35
N THR A 15 -65.36 41.33 -12.35
CA THR A 15 -65.29 39.89 -12.15
C THR A 15 -63.88 39.53 -11.70
N PHE A 16 -63.72 39.10 -10.44
CA PHE A 16 -62.43 38.61 -9.94
C PHE A 16 -62.18 37.20 -10.49
N THR A 17 -61.70 37.12 -11.73
CA THR A 17 -61.17 35.88 -12.28
C THR A 17 -59.73 35.71 -11.81
N ARG A 18 -59.42 34.60 -11.15
CA ARG A 18 -58.05 34.24 -10.76
C ARG A 18 -57.22 33.97 -12.02
N SER A 19 -56.49 34.97 -12.49
CA SER A 19 -55.60 34.86 -13.64
C SER A 19 -54.30 34.15 -13.25
N PHE A 20 -53.89 33.13 -14.02
CA PHE A 20 -52.57 32.53 -13.90
C PHE A 20 -51.59 33.31 -14.78
N ALA A 21 -50.59 33.93 -14.16
CA ALA A 21 -49.48 34.55 -14.87
C ALA A 21 -48.30 33.57 -14.88
N VAL A 22 -47.92 33.10 -16.07
CA VAL A 22 -46.64 32.42 -16.27
C VAL A 22 -45.61 33.50 -16.59
N SER A 23 -44.68 33.70 -15.66
CA SER A 23 -43.49 34.51 -15.96
C SER A 23 -42.52 33.68 -16.80
N ALA A 24 -41.91 34.30 -17.81
CA ALA A 24 -40.90 33.65 -18.62
C ALA A 24 -39.73 33.23 -17.72
N VAL A 25 -39.24 32.01 -17.90
CA VAL A 25 -38.05 31.52 -17.20
C VAL A 25 -36.88 32.42 -17.61
N LYS A 26 -36.31 33.13 -16.63
CA LYS A 26 -35.09 33.92 -16.84
C LYS A 26 -33.92 32.95 -16.93
N MET A 27 -33.54 32.59 -18.15
CA MET A 27 -32.35 31.78 -18.40
C MET A 27 -31.11 32.66 -18.26
N ASP A 28 -30.14 32.19 -17.48
CA ASP A 28 -28.82 32.82 -17.38
C ASP A 28 -27.91 32.27 -18.48
N LEU A 29 -27.66 33.09 -19.49
CA LEU A 29 -26.84 32.73 -20.64
C LEU A 29 -25.41 32.34 -20.25
N VAL A 30 -24.87 32.91 -19.16
CA VAL A 30 -23.52 32.58 -18.66
C VAL A 30 -23.52 31.18 -18.06
N GLN A 31 -24.54 30.87 -17.26
CA GLN A 31 -24.70 29.54 -16.66
C GLN A 31 -24.88 28.45 -17.72
N ASP A 32 -25.70 28.71 -18.73
CA ASP A 32 -25.95 27.76 -19.81
C ASP A 32 -24.69 27.53 -20.66
N LEU A 33 -23.95 28.59 -20.98
CA LEU A 33 -22.68 28.49 -21.70
C LEU A 33 -21.65 27.68 -20.90
N TYR A 34 -21.54 27.93 -19.59
CA TYR A 34 -20.64 27.19 -18.71
C TYR A 34 -20.98 25.70 -18.66
N ILE A 35 -22.25 25.36 -18.44
CA ILE A 35 -22.70 23.96 -18.39
C ILE A 35 -22.47 23.27 -19.74
N ASN A 36 -22.70 23.96 -20.86
CA ASN A 36 -22.45 23.43 -22.19
C ASN A 36 -20.97 23.17 -22.44
N GLN A 37 -20.07 24.05 -21.99
CA GLN A 37 -18.63 23.83 -22.09
C GLN A 37 -18.16 22.67 -21.22
N LEU A 38 -18.68 22.53 -19.99
CA LEU A 38 -18.37 21.38 -19.14
C LEU A 38 -18.83 20.06 -19.75
N LYS A 39 -20.03 20.01 -20.34
CA LYS A 39 -20.55 18.82 -21.02
C LYS A 39 -19.80 18.49 -22.30
N ALA A 40 -19.36 19.50 -23.04
CA ALA A 40 -18.57 19.34 -24.25
C ALA A 40 -17.10 19.00 -23.96
N TYR A 41 -16.64 19.20 -22.73
CA TYR A 41 -15.26 18.89 -22.36
C TYR A 41 -15.03 17.38 -22.41
N LYS A 42 -14.18 16.96 -23.35
CA LYS A 42 -13.66 15.62 -23.43
C LYS A 42 -12.23 15.65 -22.89
N PRO A 43 -11.96 15.02 -21.72
CA PRO A 43 -10.60 14.91 -21.21
C PRO A 43 -9.68 14.30 -22.28
N ALA A 44 -8.45 14.81 -22.36
CA ALA A 44 -7.44 14.19 -23.21
C ALA A 44 -7.31 12.70 -22.82
N PRO A 45 -7.26 11.78 -23.79
CA PRO A 45 -7.09 10.37 -23.51
C PRO A 45 -5.80 10.19 -22.70
N LYS A 46 -5.92 9.50 -21.55
CA LYS A 46 -4.73 9.14 -20.78
C LYS A 46 -3.85 8.28 -21.68
N ASP A 47 -2.65 8.76 -21.93
CA ASP A 47 -1.69 8.05 -22.75
C ASP A 47 -1.43 6.68 -22.13
N GLN A 48 -1.48 5.62 -22.95
CA GLN A 48 -1.31 4.25 -22.46
C GLN A 48 0.06 4.07 -21.80
N ASN A 49 1.03 4.91 -22.18
CA ASN A 49 2.39 4.94 -21.66
C ASN A 49 2.62 5.99 -20.57
N ALA A 50 1.57 6.54 -19.93
CA ALA A 50 1.74 7.53 -18.86
C ALA A 50 2.57 7.04 -17.64
N HIS A 51 2.85 5.74 -17.57
CA HIS A 51 3.69 5.10 -16.56
C HIS A 51 5.19 5.09 -16.92
N VAL A 52 5.54 5.31 -18.19
CA VAL A 52 6.92 5.32 -18.68
C VAL A 52 7.61 6.59 -18.17
N GLY A 53 8.57 6.43 -17.25
CA GLY A 53 9.33 7.53 -16.64
C GLY A 53 8.88 7.91 -15.23
N ALA A 54 7.64 7.58 -14.83
CA ALA A 54 7.16 7.72 -13.46
C ALA A 54 7.46 6.48 -12.59
N VAL A 55 7.51 5.30 -13.22
CA VAL A 55 7.75 4.02 -12.54
C VAL A 55 8.97 3.33 -13.15
N ARG A 56 9.82 2.76 -12.29
CA ARG A 56 10.96 1.94 -12.73
C ARG A 56 10.45 0.64 -13.35
N SER A 57 10.93 0.30 -14.55
CA SER A 57 10.55 -0.92 -15.25
C SER A 57 10.89 -2.15 -14.41
N PHE A 58 9.89 -2.98 -14.14
CA PHE A 58 10.09 -4.24 -13.43
C PHE A 58 10.66 -5.28 -14.40
N SER A 59 11.84 -5.82 -14.08
CA SER A 59 12.40 -7.01 -14.73
C SER A 59 12.54 -8.08 -13.68
N ALA A 60 11.92 -9.24 -13.92
CA ALA A 60 12.16 -10.40 -13.08
C ALA A 60 13.64 -10.82 -13.21
N PRO A 61 14.32 -11.18 -12.11
CA PRO A 61 15.65 -11.77 -12.20
C PRO A 61 15.56 -13.12 -12.91
N ASN A 62 16.59 -13.46 -13.67
CA ASN A 62 16.67 -14.76 -14.32
C ASN A 62 16.65 -15.89 -13.26
N PRO A 63 16.03 -17.04 -13.57
CA PRO A 63 16.05 -18.18 -12.66
C PRO A 63 17.49 -18.57 -12.35
N PRO A 64 17.79 -19.02 -11.11
CA PRO A 64 19.13 -19.43 -10.76
C PRO A 64 19.56 -20.60 -11.65
N SER A 65 20.79 -20.54 -12.17
CA SER A 65 21.37 -21.69 -12.85
C SER A 65 21.51 -22.82 -11.85
N ALA A 66 21.11 -24.03 -12.24
CA ALA A 66 21.47 -25.23 -11.50
C ALA A 66 23.01 -25.32 -11.43
N PRO A 67 23.58 -25.76 -10.29
CA PRO A 67 25.00 -25.98 -10.20
C PRO A 67 25.40 -27.05 -11.22
N SER A 68 26.42 -26.77 -12.02
CA SER A 68 26.99 -27.77 -12.93
C SER A 68 27.63 -28.88 -12.11
N LEU A 69 27.26 -30.12 -12.36
CA LEU A 69 27.98 -31.25 -11.80
C LEU A 69 29.41 -31.24 -12.36
N PRO A 70 30.43 -31.43 -11.50
CA PRO A 70 31.80 -31.56 -11.96
C PRO A 70 31.90 -32.76 -12.91
N THR A 71 32.73 -32.64 -13.95
CA THR A 71 32.85 -33.66 -15.00
C THR A 71 33.47 -34.96 -14.49
N ASP A 72 34.15 -34.93 -13.35
CA ASP A 72 34.82 -36.07 -12.74
C ASP A 72 34.37 -36.30 -11.29
N LEU A 73 33.09 -36.62 -11.13
CA LEU A 73 32.49 -37.00 -9.86
C LEU A 73 33.16 -38.22 -9.23
N ALA A 74 33.70 -39.13 -10.04
CA ALA A 74 34.31 -40.36 -9.54
C ALA A 74 35.59 -40.08 -8.75
N SER A 75 36.48 -39.22 -9.25
CA SER A 75 37.71 -38.86 -8.55
C SER A 75 37.44 -38.01 -7.29
N GLU A 76 36.40 -37.18 -7.29
CA GLU A 76 36.02 -36.38 -6.12
C GLU A 76 35.40 -37.24 -5.01
N LEU A 77 34.55 -38.21 -5.38
CA LEU A 77 34.01 -39.18 -4.43
C LEU A 77 35.09 -40.09 -3.86
N ALA A 78 36.05 -40.54 -4.68
CA ALA A 78 37.18 -41.33 -4.20
C ALA A 78 38.06 -40.57 -3.19
N LYS A 79 38.19 -39.24 -3.33
CA LYS A 79 38.88 -38.40 -2.36
C LYS A 79 38.10 -38.28 -1.05
N PHE A 80 36.78 -38.09 -1.14
CA PHE A 80 35.90 -38.02 0.03
C PHE A 80 35.88 -39.36 0.78
N ASP A 81 35.83 -40.48 0.07
CA ASP A 81 35.85 -41.82 0.67
C ASP A 81 37.22 -42.15 1.31
N ALA A 82 38.31 -41.60 0.77
CA ALA A 82 39.65 -41.75 1.32
C ALA A 82 39.92 -40.80 2.51
N GLU A 83 39.12 -39.76 2.68
CA GLU A 83 39.24 -38.78 3.75
C GLU A 83 38.43 -39.27 4.96
N GLU A 84 39.10 -39.96 5.90
CA GLU A 84 38.43 -40.33 7.15
C GLU A 84 38.07 -39.07 7.96
N PRO A 85 36.81 -38.93 8.41
CA PRO A 85 36.40 -37.77 9.20
C PRO A 85 37.13 -37.78 10.54
N THR A 86 37.93 -36.75 10.81
CA THR A 86 38.59 -36.57 12.10
C THR A 86 37.55 -36.23 13.17
N ILE A 87 36.97 -37.25 13.80
CA ILE A 87 36.16 -37.10 15.01
C ILE A 87 37.14 -36.79 16.15
N GLY A 88 37.38 -35.50 16.38
CA GLY A 88 38.33 -35.01 17.37
C GLY A 88 39.76 -35.06 16.82
N GLY A 89 40.32 -33.87 16.56
CA GLY A 89 41.64 -33.72 15.95
C GLY A 89 42.72 -34.58 16.62
N SER A 90 43.52 -35.25 15.80
CA SER A 90 44.78 -35.86 16.22
C SER A 90 45.78 -34.75 16.57
N ALA A 91 45.80 -34.38 17.85
CA ALA A 91 46.95 -33.75 18.48
C ALA A 91 47.15 -34.40 19.86
N PRO A 92 48.37 -34.83 20.22
CA PRO A 92 48.63 -35.34 21.55
C PRO A 92 48.33 -34.23 22.57
N LYS A 93 47.64 -34.61 23.65
CA LYS A 93 47.30 -33.79 24.81
C LYS A 93 48.55 -33.12 25.39
N ALA A 94 48.95 -31.99 24.82
CA ALA A 94 49.83 -31.03 25.47
C ALA A 94 48.93 -30.06 26.22
N ALA A 95 49.11 -30.00 27.54
CA ALA A 95 48.46 -29.03 28.40
C ALA A 95 48.82 -27.61 27.93
N ALA A 96 47.97 -27.01 27.10
CA ALA A 96 48.01 -25.59 26.79
C ALA A 96 47.09 -24.89 27.80
N ALA A 97 47.72 -24.21 28.75
CA ALA A 97 47.06 -23.26 29.62
C ALA A 97 46.50 -22.12 28.76
N SER A 98 45.19 -22.10 28.56
CA SER A 98 44.48 -20.94 28.01
C SER A 98 43.94 -20.12 29.18
N THR A 99 44.80 -19.29 29.75
CA THR A 99 44.38 -18.11 30.50
C THR A 99 44.25 -16.94 29.55
N GLU A 100 43.09 -16.76 28.88
CA GLU A 100 42.66 -15.45 28.36
C GLU A 100 41.12 -15.37 28.32
N GLY A 101 40.57 -14.64 29.31
CA GLY A 101 39.41 -13.76 29.15
C GLY A 101 38.04 -14.36 28.82
N GLY A 102 37.33 -14.82 29.85
CA GLY A 102 35.86 -14.94 29.84
C GLY A 102 35.38 -16.31 30.32
N GLU A 103 35.03 -16.40 31.61
CA GLU A 103 34.27 -17.48 32.27
C GLU A 103 34.69 -18.90 31.84
N SER A 104 35.67 -19.44 32.57
CA SER A 104 36.08 -20.84 32.40
C SER A 104 34.90 -21.79 32.64
N ALA A 105 34.89 -22.94 31.97
CA ALA A 105 33.79 -23.92 32.08
C ALA A 105 33.50 -24.31 33.54
N ASP A 106 34.54 -24.32 34.39
CA ASP A 106 34.42 -24.60 35.82
C ASP A 106 33.67 -23.48 36.58
N GLU A 107 33.83 -22.22 36.18
CA GLU A 107 33.09 -21.08 36.76
C GLU A 107 31.60 -21.09 36.37
N TYR A 108 31.29 -21.51 35.14
CA TYR A 108 29.91 -21.66 34.66
C TYR A 108 29.16 -22.77 35.39
N LEU A 109 29.81 -23.92 35.59
CA LEU A 109 29.23 -25.03 36.37
C LEU A 109 28.99 -24.61 37.83
N ALA A 110 29.96 -23.93 38.45
CA ALA A 110 29.80 -23.42 39.81
C ALA A 110 28.72 -22.33 39.95
N PHE A 111 28.39 -21.60 38.87
CA PHE A 111 27.26 -20.67 38.87
C PHE A 111 25.91 -21.40 38.81
N LEU A 112 25.79 -22.42 37.96
CA LEU A 112 24.56 -23.22 37.86
C LEU A 112 24.23 -24.01 39.12
N GLU A 113 25.26 -24.41 39.87
CA GLU A 113 25.09 -25.12 41.15
C GLU A 113 24.68 -24.22 42.31
N LYS A 114 24.73 -22.89 42.17
CA LYS A 114 24.27 -21.97 43.23
C LYS A 114 22.74 -21.93 43.26
N ASP A 115 22.17 -22.27 44.42
CA ASP A 115 20.73 -22.15 44.66
C ASP A 115 20.23 -20.71 44.44
N LEU A 116 19.11 -20.57 43.73
CA LEU A 116 18.42 -19.30 43.56
C LEU A 116 18.05 -18.70 44.93
N PRO A 117 18.19 -17.37 45.13
CA PRO A 117 17.83 -16.75 46.40
C PRO A 117 16.36 -17.03 46.73
N LYS A 118 16.11 -17.50 47.96
CA LYS A 118 14.75 -17.73 48.45
C LYS A 118 13.99 -16.41 48.40
N HIS A 119 12.85 -16.41 47.71
CA HIS A 119 11.99 -15.23 47.64
C HIS A 119 11.49 -14.91 49.05
N GLU A 120 12.00 -13.85 49.66
CA GLU A 120 11.42 -13.33 50.90
C GLU A 120 10.04 -12.77 50.55
N ALA A 121 9.00 -13.29 51.20
CA ALA A 121 7.66 -12.75 51.07
C ALA A 121 7.65 -11.40 51.81
N HIS A 122 7.61 -10.30 51.05
CA HIS A 122 7.40 -8.98 51.64
C HIS A 122 5.99 -8.95 52.25
N HIS A 123 5.92 -9.04 53.58
CA HIS A 123 4.77 -8.62 54.38
C HIS A 123 4.86 -7.12 54.70
#